data_AF-A0A7C5RVJ9-F1
#
_entry.id   AF-A0A7C5RVJ9-F1
#
_cell.length_a   1.000
_cell.length_b   1.000
_cell.length_c   1.000
_cell.angle_alpha   90.00
_cell.angle_beta   90.00
_cell.angle_gamma   90.00
#
_symmetry.space_group_name_H-M   'P 1'
#
loop_
_entity.id
_entity.type
_entity.pdbx_description
1 polymer ?
#
loop_
_entity_poly.entity_id
_entity_poly.type
_entity_poly.pdbx_seq_one_letter_code
_entity_poly.pdbx_strand_id
1 'polypeptide(L)'
;MNKNTLLKEIIREELVKKLKERGMQSEVVQECDLVMKSGNVKTGAVFILLENESIDGIMDKIKNSPIQVYILIEKNREKDLVSQSMSKGLAGKIKFISWEIKFYGV
;
A
#
# COMPACT_ATOMS: atom_id res chain seq x y z
N MET A 1 -22.20 -2.46 -2.83
CA MET A 1 -20.80 -2.05 -2.59
C MET A 1 -20.09 -3.20 -1.90
N ASN A 2 -18.99 -3.72 -2.45
CA ASN A 2 -18.30 -4.89 -1.89
C ASN A 2 -17.58 -4.50 -0.59
N LYS A 3 -17.61 -5.36 0.44
CA LYS A 3 -16.98 -5.09 1.76
C LYS A 3 -15.50 -4.67 1.64
N ASN A 4 -14.79 -5.29 0.69
CA ASN A 4 -13.39 -5.00 0.40
C ASN A 4 -13.17 -3.59 -0.18
N THR A 5 -14.10 -3.09 -1.00
CA THR A 5 -14.01 -1.74 -1.56
C THR A 5 -14.12 -0.69 -0.47
N LEU A 6 -15.11 -0.85 0.42
CA LEU A 6 -15.30 0.05 1.56
C LEU A 6 -14.08 0.06 2.49
N LEU A 7 -13.54 -1.12 2.80
CA LEU A 7 -12.36 -1.23 3.66
C LEU A 7 -11.13 -0.55 3.02
N LYS A 8 -10.90 -0.73 1.72
CA LYS A 8 -9.81 -0.02 1.01
C LYS A 8 -9.98 1.49 1.06
N GLU A 9 -11.21 1.99 0.91
CA GLU A 9 -11.49 3.43 1.00
C GLU A 9 -11.18 3.97 2.41
N ILE A 10 -11.66 3.31 3.46
CA ILE A 10 -11.38 3.69 4.86
C ILE A 10 -9.86 3.71 5.12
N ILE A 11 -9.16 2.66 4.73
CA ILE A 11 -7.71 2.56 4.91
C ILE A 11 -7.00 3.67 4.13
N ARG A 12 -7.44 3.95 2.90
CA ARG A 12 -6.87 5.00 2.05
C ARG A 12 -7.05 6.38 2.67
N GLU A 13 -8.25 6.70 3.16
CA GLU A 13 -8.54 7.98 3.81
C GLU A 13 -7.67 8.18 5.06
N GLU A 14 -7.57 7.15 5.91
CA GLU A 14 -6.74 7.21 7.11
C GLU A 14 -5.25 7.33 6.77
N LEU A 15 -4.80 6.67 5.70
CA LEU A 15 -3.43 6.82 5.20
C LEU A 15 -3.16 8.26 4.72
N VAL A 16 -4.07 8.84 3.92
CA VAL A 16 -3.97 10.23 3.47
C VAL A 16 -3.83 11.18 4.65
N LYS A 17 -4.66 10.99 5.69
CA LYS A 17 -4.62 11.80 6.91
C LYS A 17 -3.25 11.68 7.61
N LYS A 18 -2.74 10.47 7.82
CA LYS A 18 -1.43 10.23 8.44
C LYS A 18 -0.26 10.79 7.63
N LEU A 19 -0.33 10.70 6.30
CA LEU A 19 0.69 11.30 5.43
C LEU A 19 0.70 12.83 5.57
N LYS A 20 -0.48 13.45 5.58
CA LYS A 20 -0.64 14.89 5.77
C LYS A 20 -0.14 15.37 7.13
N GLU A 21 -0.42 14.63 8.20
CA GLU A 21 0.10 14.90 9.56
C GLU A 21 1.64 14.89 9.61
N ARG A 22 2.28 14.13 8.71
CA ARG A 22 3.73 14.08 8.55
C ARG A 22 4.27 15.07 7.51
N GLY A 23 3.45 15.99 7.02
CA GLY A 23 3.84 16.99 6.02
C GLY A 23 4.01 16.44 4.59
N MET A 24 3.55 15.21 4.31
CA MET A 24 3.57 14.62 2.98
C MET A 24 2.26 14.87 2.25
N GLN A 25 2.34 15.10 0.94
CA GLN A 25 1.17 15.20 0.08
C GLN A 25 0.86 13.83 -0.53
N SER A 26 -0.40 13.62 -0.90
CA SER A 26 -0.83 12.37 -1.53
C SER A 26 -1.94 12.58 -2.54
N GLU A 27 -1.96 11.77 -3.59
CA GLU A 27 -2.97 11.81 -4.65
C GLU A 27 -3.50 10.40 -4.93
N VAL A 28 -4.81 10.27 -5.11
CA VAL A 28 -5.44 9.02 -5.55
C VAL A 28 -5.35 8.94 -7.06
N VAL A 29 -4.81 7.84 -7.59
CA VAL A 29 -4.66 7.62 -9.03
C VAL A 29 -5.24 6.26 -9.41
N GLN A 30 -5.54 6.02 -10.69
CA GLN A 30 -6.08 4.70 -11.10
C GLN A 30 -4.99 3.61 -11.15
N GLU A 31 -3.73 4.00 -11.33
CA GLU A 31 -2.61 3.07 -11.50
C GLU A 31 -2.26 2.35 -10.18
N CYS A 32 -2.40 3.01 -9.04
CA CYS A 32 -2.17 2.50 -7.69
C CYS A 32 -3.12 3.18 -6.71
N ASP A 33 -3.34 2.63 -5.52
CA ASP A 33 -4.31 3.21 -4.56
C ASP A 33 -3.96 4.65 -4.14
N LEU A 34 -2.67 4.99 -4.07
CA LEU A 34 -2.21 6.32 -3.68
C LEU A 34 -0.78 6.58 -4.17
N VAL A 35 -0.48 7.80 -4.59
CA VAL A 35 0.88 8.28 -4.84
C VAL A 35 1.26 9.27 -3.76
N MET A 36 2.40 9.02 -3.11
CA MET A 36 3.03 9.94 -2.18
C MET A 36 3.82 11.00 -2.95
N LYS A 37 3.74 12.25 -2.49
CA LYS A 37 4.46 13.39 -3.06
C LYS A 37 5.19 14.18 -1.98
N SER A 38 6.35 14.68 -2.34
CA SER A 38 7.08 15.72 -1.61
C SER A 38 7.19 16.95 -2.50
N GLY A 39 6.34 17.96 -2.24
CA GLY A 39 6.10 19.03 -3.20
C GLY A 39 5.55 18.47 -4.52
N ASN A 40 6.19 18.82 -5.65
CA ASN A 40 5.77 18.37 -6.99
C ASN A 40 6.39 17.03 -7.41
N VAL A 41 7.23 16.40 -6.58
CA VAL A 41 7.93 15.16 -6.92
C VAL A 41 7.16 13.96 -6.38
N LYS A 42 6.86 12.98 -7.24
CA LYS A 42 6.31 11.68 -6.84
C LYS A 42 7.41 10.86 -6.14
N THR A 43 7.20 10.51 -4.88
CA THR A 43 8.21 9.83 -4.05
C THR A 43 7.90 8.36 -3.80
N GLY A 44 6.64 7.94 -3.96
CA GLY A 44 6.28 6.53 -3.85
C GLY A 44 4.88 6.22 -4.35
N ALA A 45 4.70 4.99 -4.83
CA ALA A 45 3.40 4.43 -5.19
C ALA A 45 2.97 3.45 -4.10
N VAL A 46 1.74 3.57 -3.62
CA VAL A 46 1.17 2.75 -2.55
C VAL A 46 0.07 1.86 -3.12
N PHE A 47 0.17 0.56 -2.84
CA PHE A 47 -0.86 -0.44 -3.11
C PHE A 47 -1.42 -0.98 -1.80
N ILE A 48 -2.73 -1.09 -1.70
CA ILE A 48 -3.41 -1.67 -0.54
C ILE A 48 -3.84 -3.08 -0.92
N LEU A 49 -3.22 -4.09 -0.30
CA LEU A 49 -3.60 -5.49 -0.47
C LEU A 49 -4.40 -5.96 0.74
N LEU A 50 -5.67 -6.27 0.48
CA LEU A 50 -6.56 -6.88 1.47
C LEU A 50 -6.36 -8.40 1.53
N GLU A 51 -6.93 -9.03 2.55
CA GLU A 51 -6.73 -10.41 3.02
C GLU A 51 -6.52 -11.48 1.93
N ASN A 52 -7.29 -11.43 0.83
CA ASN A 52 -7.25 -12.44 -0.23
C ASN A 52 -6.46 -12.00 -1.49
N GLU A 53 -5.87 -10.82 -1.49
CA GLU A 53 -5.15 -10.29 -2.63
C GLU A 53 -3.67 -10.73 -2.61
N SER A 54 -3.18 -11.13 -3.79
CA SER A 54 -1.80 -11.52 -4.06
C SER A 54 -1.04 -10.38 -4.76
N ILE A 55 0.28 -10.40 -4.64
CA ILE A 55 1.20 -9.54 -5.40
C ILE A 55 1.07 -9.75 -6.92
N ASP A 56 0.58 -10.91 -7.38
CA ASP A 56 0.42 -11.21 -8.81
C ASP A 56 -0.40 -10.15 -9.56
N GLY A 57 -1.52 -9.71 -8.99
CA GLY A 57 -2.41 -8.75 -9.64
C GLY A 57 -1.81 -7.35 -9.84
N ILE A 58 -0.69 -7.06 -9.16
CA ILE A 58 0.00 -5.76 -9.25
C ILE A 58 1.46 -5.91 -9.69
N MET A 59 1.92 -7.11 -10.04
CA MET A 59 3.33 -7.39 -10.30
C MET A 59 3.92 -6.52 -11.42
N ASP A 60 3.21 -6.37 -12.53
CA ASP A 60 3.70 -5.56 -13.67
C ASP A 60 3.80 -4.08 -13.31
N LYS A 61 2.87 -3.60 -12.48
CA LYS A 61 2.89 -2.22 -11.96
C LYS A 61 4.07 -2.00 -11.02
N ILE A 62 4.42 -3.00 -10.21
CA ILE A 62 5.60 -2.95 -9.32
C ILE A 62 6.89 -2.95 -10.14
N LYS A 63 7.02 -3.87 -11.10
CA LYS A 63 8.25 -4.03 -11.89
C LYS A 63 8.60 -2.77 -12.68
N ASN A 64 7.60 -2.14 -13.28
CA ASN A 64 7.76 -0.97 -14.13
C ASN A 64 7.62 0.37 -13.39
N SER A 65 7.42 0.34 -12.06
CA SER A 65 7.30 1.59 -11.30
C SER A 65 8.63 2.35 -11.32
N PRO A 66 8.64 3.63 -11.73
CA PRO A 66 9.84 4.47 -11.72
C PRO A 66 10.17 5.00 -10.31
N ILE A 67 9.30 4.76 -9.33
CA ILE A 67 9.41 5.26 -7.96
C ILE A 67 9.32 4.10 -6.96
N GLN A 68 9.67 4.36 -5.71
CA GLN A 68 9.59 3.35 -4.65
C GLN A 68 8.17 2.84 -4.49
N VAL A 69 7.99 1.51 -4.49
CA VAL A 69 6.70 0.91 -4.23
C VAL A 69 6.56 0.60 -2.74
N TYR A 70 5.39 0.95 -2.20
CA TYR A 70 4.94 0.61 -0.87
C TYR A 70 3.72 -0.30 -0.98
N ILE A 71 3.68 -1.37 -0.21
CA ILE A 71 2.50 -2.23 -0.12
C ILE A 71 1.99 -2.18 1.32
N LEU A 72 0.78 -1.68 1.47
CA LEU A 72 0.05 -1.64 2.72
C LEU A 72 -0.68 -2.98 2.89
N ILE A 73 -0.33 -3.71 3.94
CA ILE A 73 -0.78 -5.09 4.17
C ILE A 73 -1.25 -5.27 5.60
N GLU A 74 -2.22 -6.16 5.81
CA GLU A 74 -2.68 -6.47 7.15
C GLU A 74 -1.57 -7.16 7.95
N LYS A 75 -1.48 -6.82 9.25
CA LYS A 75 -0.53 -7.43 10.16
C LYS A 75 -0.71 -8.96 10.17
N ASN A 76 0.42 -9.67 10.27
CA ASN A 76 0.56 -11.14 10.14
C ASN A 76 0.63 -11.67 8.70
N ARG A 77 0.42 -10.84 7.67
CA ARG A 77 0.61 -11.24 6.26
C ARG A 77 1.98 -10.92 5.69
N GLU A 78 2.86 -10.28 6.47
CA GLU A 78 4.17 -9.80 6.02
C GLU A 78 5.03 -10.95 5.53
N LYS A 79 5.14 -12.03 6.30
CA LYS A 79 6.03 -13.14 5.97
C LYS A 79 5.66 -13.81 4.63
N ASP A 80 4.37 -14.00 4.41
CA ASP A 80 3.84 -14.61 3.19
C ASP A 80 4.11 -13.71 1.97
N LEU A 81 3.72 -12.43 2.05
CA LEU A 81 3.87 -11.49 0.93
C LEU A 81 5.34 -11.15 0.66
N VAL A 82 6.19 -11.11 1.68
CA VAL A 82 7.64 -10.98 1.53
C VAL A 82 8.20 -12.20 0.80
N SER A 83 7.84 -13.43 1.21
CA SER A 83 8.24 -14.65 0.52
C SER A 83 7.83 -14.65 -0.96
N GLN A 84 6.57 -14.31 -1.24
CA GLN A 84 6.06 -14.16 -2.59
C GLN A 84 6.86 -13.11 -3.39
N SER A 85 7.14 -11.95 -2.80
CA SER A 85 7.91 -10.89 -3.47
C SER A 85 9.34 -11.32 -3.81
N MET A 86 10.00 -12.07 -2.92
CA MET A 86 11.34 -12.59 -3.13
C MET A 86 11.36 -13.62 -4.27
N SER A 87 10.41 -14.56 -4.26
CA SER A 87 10.28 -15.57 -5.33
C SER A 87 10.08 -14.95 -6.72
N LYS A 88 9.54 -13.73 -6.78
CA LYS A 88 9.27 -12.98 -8.02
C LYS A 88 10.38 -11.99 -8.40
N GLY A 89 11.49 -11.99 -7.68
CA GLY A 89 12.62 -11.08 -7.93
C GLY A 89 12.31 -9.62 -7.64
N LEU A 90 11.34 -9.33 -6.75
CA LEU A 90 10.93 -7.98 -6.37
C LEU A 90 11.62 -7.50 -5.08
N ALA A 91 12.65 -8.22 -4.61
CA ALA A 91 13.41 -7.86 -3.42
C ALA A 91 13.99 -6.44 -3.55
N GLY A 92 13.79 -5.61 -2.52
CA GLY A 92 14.25 -4.21 -2.50
C GLY A 92 13.38 -3.22 -3.29
N LYS A 93 12.54 -3.66 -4.23
CA LYS A 93 11.57 -2.78 -4.92
C LYS A 93 10.35 -2.44 -4.08
N ILE A 94 10.03 -3.27 -3.10
CA ILE A 94 8.83 -3.14 -2.27
C ILE A 94 9.23 -2.81 -0.83
N LYS A 95 8.60 -1.79 -0.25
CA LYS A 95 8.57 -1.53 1.18
C LYS A 95 7.19 -1.91 1.73
N PHE A 96 7.16 -2.86 2.66
CA PHE A 96 5.90 -3.26 3.29
C PHE A 96 5.55 -2.32 4.44
N ILE A 97 4.27 -1.97 4.53
CA ILE A 97 3.70 -1.20 5.64
C ILE A 97 2.56 -2.05 6.22
N SER A 98 2.68 -2.45 7.47
CA SER A 98 1.64 -3.23 8.16
C SER A 98 0.57 -2.32 8.75
N TRP A 99 -0.70 -2.73 8.68
CA TRP A 99 -1.81 -2.09 9.39
C TRP A 99 -2.58 -3.10 10.26
N GLU A 100 -3.19 -2.62 11.34
CA GLU A 100 -4.03 -3.42 12.23
C GLU A 100 -5.23 -2.59 12.71
N ILE A 101 -6.40 -3.21 12.91
CA ILE A 101 -7.53 -2.59 13.59
C ILE A 101 -7.39 -2.87 15.08
N LYS A 102 -7.34 -1.80 15.89
CA LYS A 102 -7.37 -1.92 17.35
C LYS A 102 -8.73 -1.55 17.87
N PHE A 103 -9.34 -2.47 18.61
CA PHE A 103 -10.49 -2.16 19.46
C PHE A 103 -9.94 -1.73 20.82
N TYR A 104 -10.12 -0.46 21.18
CA TYR A 104 -9.92 -0.02 22.54
C TYR A 104 -11.21 -0.30 23.29
N GLY A 105 -11.22 -1.37 24.10
CA GLY A 105 -12.32 -1.65 25.00
C GLY A 105 -12.50 -0.49 25.96
N VAL A 106 -13.76 -0.03 26.09
CA VAL A 106 -14.19 0.87 27.17
C VAL A 106 -14.39 0.04 28.43
#